data_AF-A0A9E2M6M2-F1
#
_entry.id   AF-A0A9E2M6M2-F1
#
_cell.length_a   1.000
_cell.length_b   1.000
_cell.length_c   1.000
_cell.angle_alpha   90.00
_cell.angle_beta   90.00
_cell.angle_gamma   90.00
#
_symmetry.space_group_name_H-M   'P 1'
#
loop_
_entity.id
_entity.type
_entity.pdbx_description
1 polymer ?
#
loop_
_entity_poly.entity_id
_entity_poly.type
_entity_poly.pdbx_seq_one_letter_code
_entity_poly.pdbx_strand_id
1 'polypeptide(L)' 'MDVHTKEQRSYNMTRVKSKNTLPEKLMFKAFKKEGVKFIKHSKKIPGKPDITIP' A
#
# COMPACT_ATOMS: atom_id res chain seq x y z
N MET A 1 5.66 -24.53 10.33
CA MET A 1 6.45 -25.23 9.30
C MET A 1 6.42 -24.37 8.05
N ASP A 2 7.56 -23.78 7.67
CA ASP A 2 7.67 -22.96 6.46
C ASP A 2 7.44 -23.83 5.22
N VAL A 3 6.46 -23.49 4.40
CA VAL A 3 6.07 -24.25 3.20
C VAL A 3 6.94 -23.88 1.99
N HIS A 4 7.84 -22.90 2.15
CA HIS A 4 8.62 -22.31 1.06
C HIS A 4 10.11 -22.47 1.27
N THR A 5 10.83 -22.78 0.18
CA THR A 5 12.30 -22.79 0.19
C THR A 5 12.86 -21.37 0.36
N LYS A 6 14.10 -21.28 0.85
CA LYS A 6 14.78 -19.98 1.11
C LYS A 6 14.79 -19.06 -0.12
N GLU A 7 14.90 -19.66 -1.30
CA GLU A 7 14.86 -18.99 -2.60
C GLU A 7 13.45 -18.46 -2.93
N GLN A 8 12.40 -19.26 -2.72
CA GLN A 8 11.02 -18.83 -2.89
C GLN A 8 10.65 -17.68 -1.94
N ARG A 9 11.14 -17.71 -0.69
CA ARG A 9 10.94 -16.63 0.27
C ARG A 9 11.63 -15.34 -0.18
N SER A 10 12.89 -15.43 -0.64
CA SER A 10 13.63 -14.27 -1.17
C SER A 10 12.93 -13.67 -2.40
N TYR A 11 12.48 -14.52 -3.31
CA TYR A 11 11.74 -14.12 -4.51
C TYR A 11 10.38 -13.46 -4.19
N ASN A 12 9.64 -13.99 -3.22
CA ASN A 12 8.39 -13.38 -2.78
C ASN A 12 8.63 -12.03 -2.08
N MET A 13 9.64 -11.94 -1.21
CA MET A 13 9.97 -10.70 -0.49
C MET A 13 10.42 -9.59 -1.44
N THR A 14 11.21 -9.89 -2.48
CA THR A 14 11.63 -8.89 -3.50
C THR A 14 10.47 -8.35 -4.34
N ARG A 15 9.36 -9.09 -4.42
CA ARG A 15 8.14 -8.67 -5.15
C ARG A 15 7.18 -7.84 -4.30
N VAL A 16 7.34 -7.82 -2.97
CA VAL A 16 6.55 -6.96 -2.08
C VAL A 16 7.03 -5.51 -2.22
N LYS A 17 6.27 -4.71 -2.99
CA LYS A 17 6.56 -3.29 -3.20
C LYS A 17 6.19 -2.49 -1.95
N SER A 18 7.04 -1.57 -1.53
CA SER A 18 6.81 -0.71 -0.35
C SER A 18 5.72 0.36 -0.54
N LYS A 19 5.18 0.53 -1.75
CA LYS A 19 4.17 1.55 -2.10
C LYS A 19 3.24 1.02 -3.19
N ASN A 20 1.96 1.43 -3.18
CA ASN A 20 0.95 0.96 -4.13
C ASN A 20 0.70 -0.56 -4.07
N THR A 21 0.70 -1.10 -2.86
CA THR A 21 0.25 -2.46 -2.59
C THR A 21 -1.21 -2.65 -3.02
N LEU A 22 -1.61 -3.90 -3.27
CA LEU A 22 -2.98 -4.26 -3.60
C LEU A 22 -4.02 -3.68 -2.62
N PRO A 23 -3.84 -3.75 -1.28
CA PRO A 23 -4.78 -3.15 -0.34
C PRO A 23 -4.88 -1.62 -0.46
N GLU A 24 -3.77 -0.90 -0.66
CA GLU A 24 -3.79 0.55 -0.90
C GLU A 24 -4.61 0.90 -2.15
N LYS A 25 -4.42 0.17 -3.25
CA LYS A 25 -5.20 0.38 -4.49
C LYS A 25 -6.69 0.13 -4.30
N LEU A 26 -7.05 -0.86 -3.48
CA LEU A 26 -8.43 -1.20 -3.19
C LEU A 26 -9.10 -0.10 -2.35
N MET A 27 -8.39 0.42 -1.34
CA MET A 27 -8.84 1.60 -0.60
C MET A 27 -9.00 2.83 -1.50
N PHE A 28 -8.04 3.12 -2.38
CA PHE A 28 -8.17 4.25 -3.31
C PHE A 28 -9.37 4.11 -4.25
N LYS A 29 -9.72 2.88 -4.66
CA LYS A 29 -10.94 2.62 -5.44
C LYS A 29 -12.20 2.82 -4.61
N ALA A 30 -12.20 2.38 -3.35
CA ALA A 30 -13.32 2.58 -2.43
C ALA A 30 -13.58 4.07 -2.17
N PHE A 31 -12.55 4.83 -1.80
CA PHE A 31 -12.68 6.28 -1.59
C PHE A 31 -13.10 7.03 -2.87
N LYS A 32 -12.60 6.63 -4.04
CA LYS A 32 -13.03 7.21 -5.32
C LYS A 32 -14.50 6.90 -5.62
N LYS A 33 -15.00 5.73 -5.24
CA LYS A 33 -16.41 5.34 -5.38
C LYS A 33 -17.31 6.11 -4.40
N GLU A 34 -16.81 6.40 -3.21
CA GLU A 34 -17.51 7.16 -2.17
C GLU A 34 -17.50 8.68 -2.40
N GLY A 35 -16.72 9.17 -3.38
CA GLY A 35 -16.64 10.61 -3.70
C GLY A 35 -15.78 11.42 -2.72
N VAL A 36 -15.05 10.76 -1.83
CA VAL A 36 -14.18 11.41 -0.85
C VAL A 36 -12.95 11.98 -1.56
N LYS A 37 -12.64 13.25 -1.31
CA LYS A 37 -11.37 13.85 -1.72
C LYS A 37 -10.29 13.37 -0.76
N PHE A 38 -9.25 12.72 -1.27
CA PHE A 38 -8.12 12.27 -0.47
C PHE A 38 -6.81 12.60 -1.18
N ILE A 39 -5.78 12.90 -0.40
CA ILE A 39 -4.42 13.14 -0.85
C ILE A 39 -3.63 11.85 -0.65
N LYS A 40 -3.00 11.36 -1.72
CA LYS A 40 -2.13 10.18 -1.68
C LYS A 40 -0.73 10.58 -1.24
N HIS A 41 -0.14 9.84 -0.30
CA HIS A 41 1.23 10.03 0.19
C HIS A 41 1.56 11.51 0.52
N SER A 42 0.86 12.09 1.50
CA SER A 42 1.12 13.48 1.88
C SER A 42 2.53 13.63 2.46
N LYS A 43 3.40 14.35 1.75
CA LYS A 43 4.75 14.72 2.23
C LYS A 43 4.74 15.85 3.26
N LYS A 44 3.59 16.50 3.45
CA LYS A 44 3.44 17.65 4.36
C LYS A 44 3.25 17.25 5.83
N ILE A 45 3.02 15.96 6.11
CA ILE A 45 2.72 15.47 7.46
C ILE A 45 3.85 14.52 7.91
N PRO A 46 4.41 14.71 9.13
CA PRO A 46 5.38 13.77 9.67
C PRO A 46 4.75 12.38 9.80
N GLY A 47 5.47 11.34 9.36
CA GLY A 47 4.94 9.97 9.28
C GLY A 47 4.40 9.55 7.90
N LYS A 48 4.35 10.47 6.93
CA LYS A 48 4.02 10.20 5.51
C LYS A 48 2.81 9.26 5.34
N PRO A 49 1.63 9.63 5.87
CA PRO A 49 0.44 8.79 5.77
C PRO A 49 0.07 8.54 4.31
N ASP A 50 -0.33 7.30 4.01
CA ASP A 50 -0.68 6.85 2.66
C ASP A 50 -1.97 7.49 2.14
N ILE A 51 -2.90 7.81 3.04
CA ILE A 51 -4.18 8.48 2.76
C ILE A 51 -4.35 9.63 3.75
N THR A 52 -4.50 10.86 3.24
CA THR A 52 -4.88 12.03 4.04
C THR A 52 -6.21 12.55 3.52
N ILE A 53 -7.17 12.72 4.43
CA ILE A 53 -8.44 13.38 4.15
C ILE A 53 -8.24 14.86 4.56
N PRO A 54 -8.52 15.83 3.66
CA PRO A 54 -8.42 17.26 3.99
C PRO A 54 -9.51 17.69 4.98
#